data_AF-A0A2R5GA35-F1
#
_entry.id   AF-A0A2R5GA35-F1
#
_cell.length_a   1.000
_cell.length_b   1.000
_cell.length_c   1.000
_cell.angle_alpha   90.00
_cell.angle_beta   90.00
_cell.angle_gamma   90.00
#
_symmetry.space_group_name_H-M   'P 1'
#
loop_
_entity.id
_entity.type
_entity.pdbx_description
1 polymer ?
#
loop_
_entity_poly.entity_id
_entity_poly.type
_entity_poly.pdbx_seq_one_letter_code
_entity_poly.pdbx_strand_id
1 'polypeptide(L)'
;MKYLQKKGYEVIPVNPGMAGKEILGAKCYASLAEVPGPIDMVDIFRSSDAALEVTKDAIQRKDEKNIRVVWMQLGVRNEEARELCEANGVQVVMDRCPKIEFSRLFGELGWHGFNSGVISSKRRQVGRAPGAGSSQSAPTFSGLETRCVHSGTPPDANTGARAFPIYQTSGYVFEDVDDAASLFNLQSFGNIYGRLSNPTVAALEERICTLEGGRGATCTASGHAAQLVALFTLMGPGDHFVASKNLYGGSFNQFKKMQEKFGWTCTHVDVDDPSAVREALSHPRCKLLWVESLANPGGVISDIEMLSGLTKEAGVPLAVDNTMATPALCQPGAFGADLVVHSTTKFLSGNGTSLGGCVVDMGSFDWSSVPADKFPSLTQPEPGYHGLTFWESFGDLAFTTHAHTVGLRDLGPTMAPMNAFLTLLGTETLALRMDRHVENASKVATFLEAQPEVAWVSYAGLESSSYYTRAQKYLPRGAGSVFTFGLKGGYKAGVDFVENLHLVSHVANLGDSRSLALHPASTTHRQLSDEQRTAAGAGDDVIRLSIGLETAEDIISDMKHAFSKIVQV
;
A
#
# COMPACT_ATOMS: atom_id res chain seq x y z
N MET A 1 -25.31 2.94 14.60
CA MET A 1 -26.01 2.98 15.91
C MET A 1 -25.38 2.07 16.96
N LYS A 2 -25.54 0.73 16.91
CA LYS A 2 -25.01 -0.21 17.94
C LYS A 2 -23.53 0.00 18.28
N TYR A 3 -22.69 0.25 17.26
CA TYR A 3 -21.26 0.55 17.44
C TYR A 3 -21.02 1.76 18.36
N LEU A 4 -21.68 2.91 18.11
CA LEU A 4 -21.50 4.12 18.92
C LEU A 4 -22.06 3.95 20.34
N GLN A 5 -23.17 3.21 20.50
CA GLN A 5 -23.71 2.86 21.82
C GLN A 5 -22.70 2.05 22.66
N LYS A 6 -22.01 1.06 22.06
CA LYS A 6 -20.92 0.33 22.73
C LYS A 6 -19.76 1.23 23.19
N LYS A 7 -19.56 2.39 22.54
CA LYS A 7 -18.54 3.39 22.91
C LYS A 7 -19.03 4.41 23.95
N GLY A 8 -20.24 4.23 24.47
CA GLY A 8 -20.83 5.09 25.49
C GLY A 8 -21.59 6.31 24.97
N TYR A 9 -21.83 6.40 23.65
CA TYR A 9 -22.70 7.44 23.10
C TYR A 9 -24.18 7.06 23.25
N GLU A 10 -25.00 8.04 23.62
CA GLU A 10 -26.45 7.93 23.44
C GLU A 10 -26.77 8.19 21.96
N VAL A 11 -27.38 7.21 21.29
CA VAL A 11 -27.77 7.32 19.89
C VAL A 11 -29.29 7.24 19.81
N ILE A 12 -29.91 8.29 19.25
CA ILE A 12 -31.37 8.44 19.20
C ILE A 12 -31.81 8.36 17.73
N PRO A 13 -32.59 7.35 17.33
CA PRO A 13 -33.07 7.24 15.97
C PRO A 13 -34.20 8.24 15.72
N VAL A 14 -34.14 8.94 14.58
CA VAL A 14 -35.17 9.88 14.15
C VAL A 14 -35.70 9.44 12.79
N ASN A 15 -36.91 8.92 12.77
CA ASN A 15 -37.57 8.45 11.56
C ASN A 15 -39.11 8.55 11.73
N PRO A 16 -39.79 9.46 11.01
CA PRO A 16 -41.24 9.60 11.05
C PRO A 16 -42.01 8.29 10.85
N GLY A 17 -41.55 7.41 9.95
CA GLY A 17 -42.20 6.14 9.64
C GLY A 17 -42.03 5.07 10.72
N MET A 18 -41.16 5.30 11.71
CA MET A 18 -40.90 4.37 12.81
C MET A 18 -41.07 5.02 14.18
N ALA A 19 -41.64 6.22 14.25
CA ALA A 19 -41.83 6.95 15.50
C ALA A 19 -42.61 6.11 16.54
N GLY A 20 -42.15 6.13 17.78
CA GLY A 20 -42.71 5.34 18.89
C GLY A 20 -42.27 3.87 18.91
N LYS A 21 -41.63 3.35 17.87
CA LYS A 21 -40.99 2.02 17.88
C LYS A 21 -39.61 2.09 18.52
N GLU A 22 -39.10 0.92 18.88
CA GLU A 22 -37.73 0.77 19.36
C GLU A 22 -36.83 0.28 18.23
N ILE A 23 -35.64 0.88 18.10
CA ILE A 23 -34.60 0.46 17.18
C ILE A 23 -33.33 0.28 18.00
N LEU A 24 -32.81 -0.96 18.08
CA LEU A 24 -31.58 -1.29 18.79
C LEU A 24 -31.53 -0.74 20.23
N GLY A 25 -32.58 -0.95 21.02
CA GLY A 25 -32.61 -0.53 22.41
C GLY A 25 -33.04 0.93 22.65
N ALA A 26 -33.26 1.73 21.61
CA ALA A 26 -33.62 3.14 21.74
C ALA A 26 -34.94 3.49 21.07
N LYS A 27 -35.71 4.38 21.72
CA LYS A 27 -36.97 4.88 21.19
C LYS A 27 -36.73 5.76 19.96
N CYS A 28 -37.46 5.49 18.89
CA CYS A 28 -37.44 6.28 17.67
C CYS A 28 -38.42 7.45 17.76
N TYR A 29 -37.98 8.64 17.33
CA TYR A 29 -38.76 9.88 17.34
C TYR A 29 -39.12 10.30 15.91
N ALA A 30 -40.21 11.07 15.75
CA ALA A 30 -40.62 11.49 14.40
C ALA A 30 -39.77 12.64 13.87
N SER A 31 -39.23 13.49 14.75
CA SER A 31 -38.45 14.68 14.38
C SER A 31 -37.42 15.04 15.45
N LEU A 32 -36.47 15.92 15.11
CA LEU A 32 -35.49 16.45 16.07
C LEU A 32 -36.15 17.22 17.22
N ALA A 33 -37.33 17.81 17.00
CA ALA A 33 -38.07 18.54 18.03
C ALA A 33 -38.46 17.63 19.21
N GLU A 34 -38.88 16.40 18.91
CA GLU A 34 -39.41 15.45 19.88
C GLU A 34 -38.32 14.72 20.67
N VAL A 35 -37.06 14.81 20.23
CA VAL A 35 -35.92 14.20 20.92
C VAL A 35 -35.72 14.88 22.28
N PRO A 36 -35.68 14.12 23.39
CA PRO A 36 -35.49 14.69 24.71
C PRO A 36 -34.04 15.12 24.93
N GLY A 37 -33.84 16.25 25.60
CA GLY A 37 -32.52 16.70 26.01
C GLY A 37 -31.66 17.30 24.88
N PRO A 38 -30.38 17.55 25.15
CA PRO A 38 -29.45 18.09 24.19
C PRO A 38 -29.01 17.04 23.15
N ILE A 39 -28.65 17.51 21.96
CA ILE A 39 -28.16 16.72 20.83
C ILE A 39 -26.82 17.32 20.41
N ASP A 40 -25.71 16.63 20.68
CA ASP A 40 -24.38 17.16 20.32
C ASP A 40 -24.14 17.16 18.80
N MET A 41 -24.66 16.14 18.11
CA MET A 41 -24.46 15.88 16.68
C MET A 41 -25.74 15.32 16.05
N VAL A 42 -26.11 15.84 14.86
CA VAL A 42 -27.16 15.28 14.01
C VAL A 42 -26.52 14.51 12.86
N ASP A 43 -26.66 13.18 12.83
CA ASP A 43 -26.17 12.29 11.77
C ASP A 43 -27.26 12.02 10.71
N ILE A 44 -27.03 12.45 9.47
CA ILE A 44 -27.97 12.39 8.35
C ILE A 44 -27.75 11.09 7.57
N PHE A 45 -28.63 10.12 7.80
CA PHE A 45 -28.77 8.87 7.04
C PHE A 45 -29.87 8.99 5.95
N ARG A 46 -29.76 10.00 5.08
CA ARG A 46 -30.70 10.26 3.98
C ARG A 46 -29.92 10.62 2.71
N SER A 47 -30.57 10.62 1.55
CA SER A 47 -29.94 11.05 0.30
C SER A 47 -29.43 12.50 0.38
N SER A 48 -28.43 12.82 -0.44
CA SER A 48 -27.86 14.18 -0.57
C SER A 48 -28.93 15.25 -0.77
N ASP A 49 -29.96 14.98 -1.56
CA ASP A 49 -31.06 15.91 -1.83
C ASP A 49 -31.91 16.22 -0.58
N ALA A 50 -32.02 15.26 0.34
CA ALA A 50 -32.77 15.43 1.58
C ALA A 50 -31.95 16.07 2.71
N ALA A 51 -30.62 16.15 2.56
CA ALA A 51 -29.73 16.62 3.62
C ALA A 51 -29.97 18.09 3.99
N LEU A 52 -30.31 18.93 3.01
CA LEU A 52 -30.57 20.36 3.24
C LEU A 52 -31.75 20.61 4.19
N GLU A 53 -32.87 19.91 4.00
CA GLU A 53 -34.05 20.11 4.84
C GLU A 53 -33.81 19.64 6.28
N VAL A 54 -33.08 18.52 6.47
CA VAL A 54 -32.68 18.07 7.81
C VAL A 54 -31.72 19.07 8.46
N THR A 55 -30.82 19.67 7.68
CA THR A 55 -29.88 20.69 8.16
C THR A 55 -30.59 21.97 8.60
N LYS A 56 -31.59 22.42 7.83
CA LYS A 56 -32.48 23.54 8.24
C LYS A 56 -33.17 23.25 9.57
N ASP A 57 -33.72 22.04 9.73
CA ASP A 57 -34.39 21.60 10.95
C ASP A 57 -33.43 21.59 12.16
N ALA A 58 -32.20 21.11 11.96
CA ALA A 58 -31.16 21.10 12.97
C ALA A 58 -30.72 22.51 13.38
N ILE A 59 -30.51 23.41 12.41
CA ILE A 59 -30.10 24.80 12.66
C ILE A 59 -31.18 25.58 13.38
N GLN A 60 -32.45 25.42 13.00
CA GLN A 60 -33.58 26.05 13.67
C GLN A 60 -33.62 25.71 15.18
N ARG A 61 -33.09 24.55 15.56
CA ARG A 61 -33.09 24.03 16.94
C ARG A 61 -31.72 24.07 17.60
N LYS A 62 -30.70 24.63 16.95
CA LYS A 62 -29.31 24.50 17.42
C LYS A 62 -29.11 25.03 18.84
N ASP A 63 -29.76 26.14 19.17
CA ASP A 63 -29.63 26.78 20.49
C ASP A 63 -30.52 26.08 21.53
N GLU A 64 -31.71 25.59 21.13
CA GLU A 64 -32.62 24.83 22.00
C GLU A 64 -32.04 23.47 22.40
N LYS A 65 -31.45 22.76 21.43
CA LYS A 65 -30.95 21.40 21.59
C LYS A 65 -29.43 21.33 21.74
N ASN A 66 -28.70 22.45 21.75
CA ASN A 66 -27.23 22.48 21.79
C ASN A 66 -26.57 21.69 20.62
N ILE A 67 -27.14 21.77 19.42
CA ILE A 67 -26.58 21.11 18.22
C ILE A 67 -25.35 21.87 17.76
N ARG A 68 -24.21 21.18 17.75
CA ARG A 68 -22.91 21.75 17.37
C ARG A 68 -22.39 21.22 16.05
N VAL A 69 -22.84 20.02 15.68
CA VAL A 69 -22.35 19.31 14.49
C VAL A 69 -23.53 18.79 13.68
N VAL A 70 -23.51 19.05 12.38
CA VAL A 70 -24.29 18.31 11.39
C VAL A 70 -23.33 17.38 10.66
N TRP A 71 -23.64 16.10 10.70
CA TRP A 71 -22.82 15.04 10.13
C TRP A 71 -23.61 14.39 8.99
N MET A 72 -23.01 14.30 7.81
CA MET A 72 -23.60 13.59 6.67
C MET A 72 -22.84 12.29 6.46
N GLN A 73 -23.61 11.19 6.39
CA GLN A 73 -23.08 9.84 6.26
C GLN A 73 -22.24 9.65 4.98
N LEU A 74 -21.45 8.58 4.92
CA LEU A 74 -20.73 8.19 3.69
C LEU A 74 -21.68 8.17 2.49
N GLY A 75 -21.27 8.80 1.39
CA GLY A 75 -22.06 8.99 0.16
C GLY A 75 -22.99 10.22 0.18
N VAL A 76 -23.11 10.95 1.29
CA VAL A 76 -24.01 12.10 1.44
C VAL A 76 -23.20 13.40 1.43
N ARG A 77 -23.45 14.24 0.41
CA ARG A 77 -22.83 15.57 0.24
C ARG A 77 -23.88 16.58 -0.18
N ASN A 78 -23.94 17.73 0.48
CA ASN A 78 -24.84 18.82 0.09
C ASN A 78 -24.19 20.17 0.41
N GLU A 79 -23.83 20.89 -0.64
CA GLU A 79 -23.06 22.13 -0.53
C GLU A 79 -23.87 23.28 0.08
N GLU A 80 -25.15 23.39 -0.28
CA GLU A 80 -26.05 24.38 0.32
C GLU A 80 -26.23 24.16 1.82
N ALA A 81 -26.28 22.90 2.25
CA ALA A 81 -26.32 22.55 3.67
C ALA A 81 -25.00 22.88 4.39
N ARG A 82 -23.85 22.71 3.71
CA ARG A 82 -22.53 23.11 4.24
C ARG A 82 -22.50 24.62 4.50
N GLU A 83 -22.86 25.42 3.49
CA GLU A 83 -22.91 26.88 3.60
C GLU A 83 -23.86 27.34 4.71
N LEU A 84 -25.02 26.68 4.84
CA LEU A 84 -25.99 26.99 5.88
C LEU A 84 -25.44 26.69 7.29
N CYS A 85 -24.75 25.57 7.49
CA CYS A 85 -24.07 25.25 8.74
C CYS A 85 -23.01 26.29 9.11
N GLU A 86 -22.14 26.64 8.16
CA GLU A 86 -21.06 27.62 8.35
C GLU A 86 -21.60 29.00 8.71
N ALA A 87 -22.66 29.45 8.02
CA ALA A 87 -23.33 30.72 8.31
C ALA A 87 -23.95 30.78 9.71
N ASN A 88 -24.24 29.63 10.34
CA ASN A 88 -24.88 29.53 11.64
C ASN A 88 -23.95 29.03 12.77
N GLY A 89 -22.65 28.92 12.50
CA GLY A 89 -21.65 28.48 13.48
C GLY A 89 -21.77 27.02 13.90
N VAL A 90 -22.36 26.18 13.04
CA VAL A 90 -22.50 24.73 13.24
C VAL A 90 -21.41 24.05 12.40
N GLN A 91 -20.65 23.14 13.00
CA GLN A 91 -19.65 22.37 12.26
C GLN A 91 -20.36 21.39 11.32
N VAL A 92 -19.82 21.21 10.12
CA VAL A 92 -20.36 20.27 9.14
C VAL A 92 -19.29 19.27 8.72
N VAL A 93 -19.65 18.00 8.76
CA VAL A 93 -18.83 16.91 8.23
C VAL A 93 -19.64 16.24 7.13
N MET A 94 -19.08 16.16 5.93
CA MET A 94 -19.75 15.52 4.79
C MET A 94 -19.01 14.27 4.36
N ASP A 95 -19.77 13.29 3.86
CA ASP A 95 -19.22 12.07 3.25
C ASP A 95 -18.24 11.32 4.17
N ARG A 96 -18.65 11.13 5.42
CA ARG A 96 -17.86 10.39 6.42
C ARG A 96 -18.76 9.51 7.25
N CYS A 97 -18.26 8.35 7.65
CA CYS A 97 -18.97 7.48 8.57
C CYS A 97 -18.51 7.71 10.02
N PRO A 98 -19.40 8.03 10.99
CA PRO A 98 -19.00 8.19 12.39
C PRO A 98 -18.31 6.96 12.96
N LYS A 99 -18.67 5.75 12.52
CA LYS A 99 -17.99 4.50 12.90
C LYS A 99 -16.54 4.51 12.41
N ILE A 100 -16.31 4.81 11.14
CA ILE A 100 -14.96 4.85 10.54
C ILE A 100 -14.12 5.96 11.18
N GLU A 101 -14.69 7.15 11.36
CA GLU A 101 -13.97 8.28 11.95
C GLU A 101 -13.67 8.09 13.44
N PHE A 102 -14.60 7.51 14.21
CA PHE A 102 -14.31 7.10 15.58
C PHE A 102 -13.18 6.07 15.60
N SER A 103 -13.26 5.02 14.77
CA SER A 103 -12.17 4.05 14.65
C SER A 103 -10.85 4.73 14.25
N ARG A 104 -10.85 5.72 13.37
CA ARG A 104 -9.64 6.45 12.92
C ARG A 104 -9.04 7.30 14.04
N LEU A 105 -9.83 8.20 14.63
CA LEU A 105 -9.37 9.16 15.64
C LEU A 105 -8.91 8.50 16.94
N PHE A 106 -9.52 7.38 17.30
CA PHE A 106 -9.15 6.60 18.48
C PHE A 106 -8.20 5.43 18.13
N GLY A 107 -7.79 5.35 16.85
CA GLY A 107 -6.78 4.46 16.32
C GLY A 107 -7.16 2.98 16.34
N GLU A 108 -8.44 2.64 16.43
CA GLU A 108 -8.97 1.28 16.19
C GLU A 108 -8.78 0.88 14.73
N LEU A 109 -8.84 1.85 13.80
CA LEU A 109 -8.64 1.64 12.36
C LEU A 109 -7.24 1.04 12.06
N GLY A 110 -6.22 1.46 12.80
CA GLY A 110 -4.85 0.95 12.69
C GLY A 110 -4.69 -0.53 13.05
N TRP A 111 -5.56 -1.06 13.92
CA TRP A 111 -5.59 -2.51 14.23
C TRP A 111 -6.08 -3.37 13.06
N HIS A 112 -6.52 -2.73 11.97
CA HIS A 112 -6.96 -3.36 10.74
C HIS A 112 -6.12 -2.95 9.53
N GLY A 113 -4.94 -2.36 9.75
CA GLY A 113 -3.98 -2.05 8.69
C GLY A 113 -4.30 -0.79 7.88
N PHE A 114 -5.30 -0.02 8.31
CA PHE A 114 -5.67 1.23 7.67
C PHE A 114 -4.85 2.40 8.19
N ASN A 115 -4.60 3.39 7.34
CA ASN A 115 -3.89 4.60 7.73
C ASN A 115 -4.75 5.46 8.67
N SER A 116 -4.38 5.51 9.95
CA SER A 116 -5.10 6.35 10.93
C SER A 116 -4.76 7.84 10.80
N GLY A 117 -3.60 8.17 10.24
CA GLY A 117 -3.02 9.51 10.28
C GLY A 117 -2.58 9.95 11.68
N VAL A 118 -2.52 9.04 12.66
CA VAL A 118 -2.24 9.35 14.06
C VAL A 118 -0.88 8.79 14.48
N ILE A 119 0.03 9.68 14.86
CA ILE A 119 1.31 9.32 15.49
C ILE A 119 1.28 9.75 16.95
N SER A 120 1.43 8.78 17.86
CA SER A 120 1.41 9.05 19.29
C SER A 120 2.21 8.02 20.07
N SER A 121 2.97 8.51 21.06
CA SER A 121 3.63 7.69 22.08
C SER A 121 2.87 7.66 23.41
N LYS A 122 1.65 8.21 23.46
CA LYS A 122 0.80 8.13 24.63
C LYS A 122 0.16 6.74 24.71
N ARG A 123 0.18 6.16 25.91
CA ARG A 123 -0.59 4.94 26.21
C ARG A 123 -2.07 5.23 26.05
N ARG A 124 -2.76 4.41 25.27
CA ARG A 124 -4.22 4.55 25.06
C ARG A 124 -4.97 4.07 26.30
N GLN A 125 -6.01 4.79 26.70
CA GLN A 125 -6.93 4.35 27.75
C GLN A 125 -8.07 3.56 27.08
N VAL A 126 -8.26 2.31 27.50
CA VAL A 126 -9.35 1.46 27.01
C VAL A 126 -10.67 1.94 27.61
N GLY A 127 -11.70 2.14 26.79
CA GLY A 127 -13.09 2.30 27.26
C GLY A 127 -13.49 3.66 27.83
N ARG A 128 -12.69 4.72 27.67
CA ARG A 128 -13.07 6.07 28.11
C ARG A 128 -13.08 7.05 26.95
N ALA A 129 -14.23 7.66 26.68
CA ALA A 129 -14.30 8.85 25.83
C ALA A 129 -13.35 9.92 26.40
N PRO A 130 -12.68 10.73 25.57
CA PRO A 130 -11.82 11.79 26.08
C PRO A 130 -12.61 12.67 27.05
N GLY A 131 -12.03 13.00 28.20
CA GLY A 131 -12.57 14.08 29.03
C GLY A 131 -12.63 15.37 28.20
N ALA A 132 -13.64 16.19 28.44
CA ALA A 132 -13.93 17.45 27.73
C ALA A 132 -12.86 18.57 27.89
N GLY A 133 -11.58 18.22 28.04
CA GLY A 133 -10.53 19.10 28.56
C GLY A 133 -9.20 19.06 27.80
N SER A 134 -9.19 18.91 26.47
CA SER A 134 -7.98 19.25 25.70
C SER A 134 -8.33 19.85 24.35
N SER A 135 -8.71 21.12 24.36
CA SER A 135 -8.88 21.97 23.16
C SER A 135 -7.56 22.43 22.54
N GLN A 136 -6.44 21.74 22.81
CA GLN A 136 -5.17 22.00 22.13
C GLN A 136 -5.07 21.03 20.95
N SER A 137 -4.95 21.55 19.73
CA SER A 137 -4.63 20.76 18.55
C SER A 137 -3.35 19.96 18.83
N ALA A 138 -3.44 18.63 18.86
CA ALA A 138 -2.27 17.79 18.99
C ALA A 138 -1.28 18.11 17.85
N PRO A 139 0.04 18.09 18.11
CA PRO A 139 1.02 18.29 17.06
C PRO A 139 0.88 17.21 15.98
N THR A 140 1.06 17.60 14.72
CA THR A 140 1.10 16.69 13.57
C THR A 140 2.55 16.34 13.24
N PHE A 141 2.79 15.08 12.85
CA PHE A 141 4.13 14.59 12.53
C PHE A 141 4.13 13.94 11.14
N SER A 142 5.00 14.40 10.23
CA SER A 142 5.02 13.95 8.83
C SER A 142 6.40 13.51 8.32
N GLY A 143 7.47 13.74 9.10
CA GLY A 143 8.84 13.36 8.70
C GLY A 143 8.97 11.86 8.42
N LEU A 144 9.72 11.49 7.37
CA LEU A 144 9.89 10.09 6.96
C LEU A 144 10.46 9.24 8.10
N GLU A 145 11.55 9.71 8.70
CA GLU A 145 12.26 9.02 9.78
C GLU A 145 11.34 8.84 10.99
N THR A 146 10.50 9.83 11.29
CA THR A 146 9.50 9.73 12.37
C THR A 146 8.43 8.69 12.05
N ARG A 147 7.91 8.66 10.82
CA ARG A 147 6.92 7.68 10.36
C ARG A 147 7.48 6.26 10.35
N CYS A 148 8.73 6.07 9.90
CA CYS A 148 9.45 4.80 9.94
C CYS A 148 9.49 4.20 11.36
N VAL A 149 9.68 5.04 12.38
CA VAL A 149 9.80 4.61 13.77
C VAL A 149 8.44 4.43 14.45
N HIS A 150 7.47 5.31 14.21
CA HIS A 150 6.28 5.40 15.06
C HIS A 150 4.98 4.88 14.42
N SER A 151 4.80 5.01 13.11
CA SER A 151 3.53 4.68 12.46
C SER A 151 3.16 3.20 12.68
N GLY A 152 1.88 2.93 12.91
CA GLY A 152 1.37 1.57 13.17
C GLY A 152 1.68 1.01 14.56
N THR A 153 2.52 1.66 15.37
CA THR A 153 3.05 1.07 16.61
C THR A 153 2.84 1.98 17.84
N PRO A 154 1.60 2.21 18.29
CA PRO A 154 1.37 2.85 19.59
C PRO A 154 1.85 1.94 20.74
N PRO A 155 2.11 2.47 21.95
CA PRO A 155 2.32 1.62 23.12
C PRO A 155 1.11 0.72 23.36
N ASP A 156 1.35 -0.52 23.80
CA ASP A 156 0.28 -1.45 24.14
C ASP A 156 -0.65 -0.85 25.21
N ALA A 157 -1.96 -0.91 24.96
CA ALA A 157 -2.95 -0.30 25.84
C ALA A 157 -3.01 -0.99 27.21
N ASN A 158 -2.82 -2.32 27.24
CA ASN A 158 -3.00 -3.13 28.45
C ASN A 158 -1.77 -3.13 29.37
N THR A 159 -0.58 -3.26 28.81
CA THR A 159 0.67 -3.38 29.58
C THR A 159 1.53 -2.11 29.54
N GLY A 160 1.36 -1.28 28.52
CA GLY A 160 2.24 -0.13 28.26
C GLY A 160 3.55 -0.49 27.54
N ALA A 161 3.71 -1.72 27.03
CA ALA A 161 4.87 -2.11 26.25
C ALA A 161 5.12 -1.15 25.08
N ARG A 162 6.37 -0.70 24.91
CA ARG A 162 6.77 0.28 23.89
C ARG A 162 7.13 -0.36 22.56
N ALA A 163 7.84 -1.48 22.59
CA ALA A 163 7.96 -2.33 21.41
C ALA A 163 6.60 -2.96 21.13
N PHE A 164 6.20 -3.00 19.86
CA PHE A 164 4.90 -3.54 19.51
C PHE A 164 4.87 -5.06 19.75
N PRO A 165 3.87 -5.62 20.46
CA PRO A 165 3.85 -7.04 20.78
C PRO A 165 3.73 -7.94 19.55
N ILE A 166 4.27 -9.16 19.66
CA ILE A 166 4.07 -10.23 18.68
C ILE A 166 2.84 -11.03 19.08
N TYR A 167 1.75 -10.86 18.34
CA TYR A 167 0.52 -11.64 18.51
C TYR A 167 0.63 -12.96 17.74
N GLN A 168 1.42 -13.90 18.26
CA GLN A 168 1.59 -15.24 17.68
C GLN A 168 0.40 -16.15 18.00
N THR A 169 -0.77 -15.81 17.44
CA THR A 169 -2.04 -16.53 17.64
C THR A 169 -2.77 -16.73 16.31
N SER A 170 -3.65 -17.74 16.26
CA SER A 170 -4.53 -18.01 15.13
C SER A 170 -5.94 -17.47 15.33
N GLY A 171 -6.50 -17.55 16.55
CA GLY A 171 -7.89 -17.16 16.83
C GLY A 171 -7.97 -16.08 17.91
N TYR A 172 -9.10 -15.38 17.93
CA TYR A 172 -9.43 -14.35 18.93
C TYR A 172 -10.75 -14.70 19.60
N VAL A 173 -10.83 -14.44 20.90
CA VAL A 173 -12.05 -14.69 21.69
C VAL A 173 -13.03 -13.54 21.43
N PHE A 174 -14.28 -13.87 21.11
CA PHE A 174 -15.37 -12.91 20.96
C PHE A 174 -15.93 -12.49 22.33
N GLU A 175 -16.46 -11.27 22.42
CA GLU A 175 -17.13 -10.81 23.64
C GLU A 175 -18.41 -11.61 23.91
N ASP A 176 -19.24 -11.77 22.87
CA ASP A 176 -20.50 -12.49 22.89
C ASP A 176 -20.91 -12.92 21.45
N VAL A 177 -22.08 -13.54 21.32
CA VAL A 177 -22.60 -14.04 20.03
C VAL A 177 -22.93 -12.90 19.06
N ASP A 178 -23.38 -11.77 19.58
CA ASP A 178 -23.74 -10.60 18.76
C ASP A 178 -22.49 -9.93 18.18
N ASP A 179 -21.42 -9.88 18.97
CA ASP A 179 -20.11 -9.38 18.55
C ASP A 179 -19.54 -10.25 17.42
N ALA A 180 -19.55 -11.57 17.58
CA ALA A 180 -19.14 -12.51 16.54
C ALA A 180 -19.93 -12.28 15.25
N ALA A 181 -21.26 -12.26 15.31
CA ALA A 181 -22.11 -12.02 14.15
C ALA A 181 -21.82 -10.68 13.47
N SER A 182 -21.58 -9.62 14.26
CA SER A 182 -21.24 -8.30 13.73
C SER A 182 -19.90 -8.30 12.98
N LEU A 183 -18.91 -9.06 13.44
CA LEU A 183 -17.60 -9.15 12.79
C LEU A 183 -17.68 -9.94 11.47
N PHE A 184 -18.37 -11.08 11.46
CA PHE A 184 -18.53 -11.88 10.24
C PHE A 184 -19.33 -11.16 9.15
N ASN A 185 -20.26 -10.28 9.53
CA ASN A 185 -21.04 -9.45 8.61
C ASN A 185 -20.34 -8.14 8.21
N LEU A 186 -19.08 -7.93 8.61
CA LEU A 186 -18.30 -6.70 8.39
C LEU A 186 -18.96 -5.41 8.95
N GLN A 187 -19.90 -5.58 9.88
CA GLN A 187 -20.63 -4.49 10.53
C GLN A 187 -19.81 -3.81 11.63
N SER A 188 -18.80 -4.49 12.15
CA SER A 188 -17.78 -3.97 13.07
C SER A 188 -16.40 -4.33 12.56
N PHE A 189 -15.41 -3.47 12.83
CA PHE A 189 -14.02 -3.84 12.63
C PHE A 189 -13.53 -4.61 13.86
N GLY A 190 -12.78 -5.70 13.63
CA GLY A 190 -12.23 -6.50 14.71
C GLY A 190 -11.40 -7.68 14.18
N ASN A 191 -10.78 -8.40 15.11
CA ASN A 191 -10.01 -9.59 14.77
C ASN A 191 -10.89 -10.82 14.92
N ILE A 192 -10.92 -11.66 13.89
CA ILE A 192 -11.66 -12.94 13.89
C ILE A 192 -10.65 -14.08 13.92
N TYR A 193 -9.74 -14.09 12.95
CA TYR A 193 -8.77 -15.14 12.74
C TYR A 193 -7.53 -14.58 12.05
N GLY A 194 -6.35 -15.04 12.48
CA GLY A 194 -5.02 -14.57 12.04
C GLY A 194 -4.76 -14.67 10.55
N ARG A 195 -5.52 -15.51 9.84
CA ARG A 195 -5.50 -15.61 8.37
C ARG A 195 -5.98 -14.33 7.67
N LEU A 196 -6.90 -13.60 8.31
CA LEU A 196 -7.52 -12.39 7.78
C LEU A 196 -6.85 -11.14 8.35
N SER A 197 -6.68 -11.12 9.67
CA SER A 197 -6.17 -9.96 10.39
C SER A 197 -5.39 -10.40 11.63
N ASN A 198 -4.30 -9.71 11.89
CA ASN A 198 -3.49 -9.91 13.09
C ASN A 198 -2.91 -8.56 13.52
N PRO A 199 -2.99 -8.17 14.80
CA PRO A 199 -2.49 -6.86 15.24
C PRO A 199 -1.04 -6.55 14.85
N THR A 200 -0.15 -7.54 14.89
CA THR A 200 1.27 -7.37 14.49
C THR A 200 1.40 -7.08 13.00
N VAL A 201 0.58 -7.75 12.19
CA VAL A 201 0.53 -7.58 10.74
C VAL A 201 -0.14 -6.24 10.41
N ALA A 202 -1.23 -5.89 11.09
CA ALA A 202 -1.92 -4.61 10.95
C ALA A 202 -1.04 -3.41 11.30
N ALA A 203 -0.19 -3.53 12.32
CA ALA A 203 0.82 -2.51 12.63
C ALA A 203 1.80 -2.30 11.45
N LEU A 204 2.21 -3.37 10.77
CA LEU A 204 3.05 -3.27 9.57
C LEU A 204 2.28 -2.68 8.38
N GLU A 205 1.04 -3.13 8.16
CA GLU A 205 0.15 -2.59 7.12
C GLU A 205 -0.04 -1.08 7.30
N GLU A 206 -0.40 -0.62 8.49
CA GLU A 206 -0.56 0.81 8.80
C GLU A 206 0.76 1.56 8.57
N ARG A 207 1.91 1.00 8.98
CA ARG A 207 3.21 1.64 8.78
C ARG A 207 3.54 1.81 7.29
N ILE A 208 3.44 0.75 6.50
CA ILE A 208 3.74 0.80 5.05
C ILE A 208 2.74 1.74 4.36
N CYS A 209 1.46 1.63 4.67
CA CYS A 209 0.41 2.51 4.14
C CYS A 209 0.72 3.98 4.45
N THR A 210 1.09 4.29 5.70
CA THR A 210 1.45 5.64 6.13
C THR A 210 2.70 6.16 5.43
N LEU A 211 3.70 5.30 5.17
CA LEU A 211 4.93 5.68 4.48
C LEU A 211 4.66 6.02 3.00
N GLU A 212 3.82 5.23 2.33
CA GLU A 212 3.37 5.49 0.95
C GLU A 212 2.39 6.67 0.84
N GLY A 213 1.74 7.06 1.94
CA GLY A 213 0.66 8.04 1.92
C GLY A 213 -0.67 7.46 1.41
N GLY A 214 -0.83 6.14 1.48
CA GLY A 214 -2.03 5.42 1.08
C GLY A 214 -3.16 5.48 2.11
N ARG A 215 -4.27 4.84 1.76
CA ARG A 215 -5.49 4.76 2.56
C ARG A 215 -5.61 3.44 3.34
N GLY A 216 -5.32 2.32 2.69
CA GLY A 216 -5.29 0.99 3.29
C GLY A 216 -4.14 0.14 2.76
N ALA A 217 -3.80 -0.94 3.47
CA ALA A 217 -2.79 -1.88 3.03
C ALA A 217 -3.12 -3.31 3.46
N THR A 218 -2.75 -4.28 2.63
CA THR A 218 -2.91 -5.72 2.87
C THR A 218 -1.56 -6.41 2.76
N CYS A 219 -1.07 -6.94 3.87
CA CYS A 219 0.18 -7.70 3.94
C CYS A 219 -0.05 -9.17 3.59
N THR A 220 0.90 -9.76 2.86
CA THR A 220 0.82 -11.13 2.34
C THR A 220 2.12 -11.90 2.59
N ALA A 221 2.10 -13.20 2.37
CA ALA A 221 3.22 -14.10 2.62
C ALA A 221 4.48 -13.82 1.78
N SER A 222 4.36 -13.10 0.66
CA SER A 222 5.47 -12.75 -0.25
C SER A 222 5.07 -11.64 -1.23
N GLY A 223 6.05 -10.99 -1.89
CA GLY A 223 5.76 -10.03 -2.96
C GLY A 223 4.87 -10.60 -4.08
N HIS A 224 5.13 -11.85 -4.50
CA HIS A 224 4.28 -12.55 -5.46
C HIS A 224 2.85 -12.76 -4.96
N ALA A 225 2.67 -13.00 -3.67
CA ALA A 225 1.33 -13.09 -3.09
C ALA A 225 0.62 -11.73 -3.08
N ALA A 226 1.35 -10.63 -2.87
CA ALA A 226 0.78 -9.29 -3.00
C ALA A 226 0.31 -9.01 -4.44
N GLN A 227 1.12 -9.39 -5.44
CA GLN A 227 0.73 -9.33 -6.86
C GLN A 227 -0.53 -10.15 -7.14
N LEU A 228 -0.60 -11.38 -6.65
CA LEU A 228 -1.76 -12.24 -6.81
C LEU A 228 -3.01 -11.65 -6.14
N VAL A 229 -2.92 -11.18 -4.89
CA VAL A 229 -4.06 -10.60 -4.16
C VAL A 229 -4.57 -9.32 -4.83
N ALA A 230 -3.65 -8.48 -5.33
CA ALA A 230 -4.02 -7.27 -6.06
C ALA A 230 -4.79 -7.60 -7.35
N LEU A 231 -4.28 -8.53 -8.17
CA LEU A 231 -4.94 -8.95 -9.39
C LEU A 231 -6.26 -9.68 -9.11
N PHE A 232 -6.29 -10.60 -8.14
CA PHE A 232 -7.49 -11.36 -7.78
C PHE A 232 -8.65 -10.46 -7.33
N THR A 233 -8.33 -9.31 -6.73
CA THR A 233 -9.35 -8.33 -6.32
C THR A 233 -10.01 -7.63 -7.52
N LEU A 234 -9.35 -7.57 -8.67
CA LEU A 234 -9.81 -6.82 -9.86
C LEU A 234 -10.23 -7.73 -11.03
N MET A 235 -9.72 -8.95 -11.09
CA MET A 235 -9.74 -9.79 -12.28
C MET A 235 -10.69 -10.98 -12.15
N GLY A 236 -11.52 -11.19 -13.17
CA GLY A 236 -12.28 -12.41 -13.43
C GLY A 236 -11.76 -13.19 -14.64
N PRO A 237 -12.23 -14.43 -14.85
CA PRO A 237 -11.82 -15.24 -16.01
C PRO A 237 -12.02 -14.54 -17.35
N GLY A 238 -10.97 -14.49 -18.18
CA GLY A 238 -10.93 -13.83 -19.48
C GLY A 238 -10.62 -12.34 -19.43
N ASP A 239 -10.39 -11.76 -18.25
CA ASP A 239 -9.99 -10.36 -18.15
C ASP A 239 -8.56 -10.17 -18.64
N HIS A 240 -8.25 -8.91 -18.91
CA HIS A 240 -6.98 -8.50 -19.49
C HIS A 240 -6.34 -7.41 -18.62
N PHE A 241 -5.02 -7.38 -18.60
CA PHE A 241 -4.26 -6.26 -18.06
C PHE A 241 -3.03 -5.97 -18.90
N VAL A 242 -2.54 -4.74 -18.81
CA VAL A 242 -1.33 -4.29 -19.48
C VAL A 242 -0.21 -4.26 -18.45
N ALA A 243 0.99 -4.68 -18.84
CA ALA A 243 2.16 -4.61 -17.98
C ALA A 243 3.37 -4.07 -18.73
N SER A 244 4.30 -3.44 -18.03
CA SER A 244 5.60 -3.09 -18.59
C SER A 244 6.35 -4.34 -19.08
N LYS A 245 7.11 -4.25 -20.17
CA LYS A 245 8.09 -5.28 -20.54
C LYS A 245 9.30 -5.32 -19.61
N ASN A 246 9.56 -4.24 -18.87
CA ASN A 246 10.64 -4.12 -17.90
C ASN A 246 10.10 -4.45 -16.50
N LEU A 247 10.11 -5.73 -16.16
CA LEU A 247 9.66 -6.25 -14.87
C LEU A 247 10.67 -7.24 -14.32
N TYR A 248 10.60 -7.47 -13.02
CA TYR A 248 11.18 -8.63 -12.38
C TYR A 248 10.75 -9.91 -13.11
N GLY A 249 11.72 -10.73 -13.53
CA GLY A 249 11.46 -11.96 -14.29
C GLY A 249 10.53 -12.95 -13.58
N GLY A 250 10.49 -12.93 -12.24
CA GLY A 250 9.51 -13.71 -11.49
C GLY A 250 8.07 -13.21 -11.67
N SER A 251 7.84 -11.91 -11.79
CA SER A 251 6.53 -11.33 -12.10
C SER A 251 6.11 -11.69 -13.53
N PHE A 252 7.02 -11.56 -14.49
CA PHE A 252 6.79 -11.95 -15.89
C PHE A 252 6.34 -13.42 -16.01
N ASN A 253 7.06 -14.33 -15.33
CA ASN A 253 6.67 -15.74 -15.30
C ASN A 253 5.35 -15.97 -14.54
N GLN A 254 5.10 -15.24 -13.45
CA GLN A 254 3.83 -15.35 -12.71
C GLN A 254 2.65 -14.96 -13.61
N PHE A 255 2.74 -13.86 -14.37
CA PHE A 255 1.67 -13.38 -15.24
C PHE A 255 1.38 -14.39 -16.36
N LYS A 256 2.41 -15.00 -16.95
CA LYS A 256 2.22 -16.12 -17.91
C LYS A 256 1.47 -17.30 -17.28
N LYS A 257 1.81 -17.67 -16.04
CA LYS A 257 1.12 -18.76 -15.33
C LYS A 257 -0.31 -18.40 -14.94
N MET A 258 -0.59 -17.13 -14.64
CA MET A 258 -1.95 -16.67 -14.38
C MET A 258 -2.84 -16.77 -15.61
N GLN A 259 -2.31 -16.52 -16.80
CA GLN A 259 -3.04 -16.77 -18.05
C GLN A 259 -3.41 -18.25 -18.21
N GLU A 260 -2.47 -19.16 -17.97
CA GLU A 260 -2.69 -20.62 -18.10
C GLU A 260 -3.69 -21.17 -17.06
N LYS A 261 -3.74 -20.59 -15.85
CA LYS A 261 -4.48 -21.16 -14.71
C LYS A 261 -5.77 -20.41 -14.36
N PHE A 262 -5.78 -19.09 -14.47
CA PHE A 262 -6.94 -18.24 -14.15
C PHE A 262 -7.62 -17.67 -15.40
N GLY A 263 -6.98 -17.77 -16.57
CA GLY A 263 -7.49 -17.15 -17.80
C GLY A 263 -7.34 -15.63 -17.82
N TRP A 264 -6.47 -15.06 -16.98
CA TRP A 264 -6.14 -13.64 -16.97
C TRP A 264 -5.04 -13.35 -17.99
N THR A 265 -5.35 -12.61 -19.04
CA THR A 265 -4.40 -12.33 -20.12
C THR A 265 -3.59 -11.06 -19.85
N CYS A 266 -2.33 -11.04 -20.26
CA CYS A 266 -1.43 -9.90 -20.05
C CYS A 266 -0.77 -9.48 -21.36
N THR A 267 -0.89 -8.20 -21.73
CA THR A 267 -0.09 -7.62 -22.82
C THR A 267 1.09 -6.88 -22.22
N HIS A 268 2.31 -7.29 -22.59
CA HIS A 268 3.53 -6.58 -22.20
C HIS A 268 3.83 -5.47 -23.22
N VAL A 269 4.09 -4.25 -22.76
CA VAL A 269 4.34 -3.08 -23.61
C VAL A 269 5.60 -2.34 -23.20
N ASP A 270 6.19 -1.62 -24.15
CA ASP A 270 7.16 -0.59 -23.82
C ASP A 270 6.43 0.64 -23.25
N VAL A 271 6.64 0.93 -21.97
CA VAL A 271 5.96 2.03 -21.29
C VAL A 271 6.56 3.40 -21.64
N ASP A 272 7.70 3.43 -22.32
CA ASP A 272 8.27 4.64 -22.89
C ASP A 272 7.64 5.02 -24.25
N ASP A 273 6.75 4.20 -24.79
CA ASP A 273 5.92 4.51 -25.96
C ASP A 273 4.46 4.75 -25.55
N PRO A 274 4.04 6.02 -25.36
CA PRO A 274 2.67 6.35 -24.98
C PRO A 274 1.61 5.85 -25.97
N SER A 275 1.94 5.71 -27.25
CA SER A 275 0.98 5.25 -28.27
C SER A 275 0.72 3.75 -28.10
N ALA A 276 1.77 2.96 -27.91
CA ALA A 276 1.65 1.52 -27.65
C ALA A 276 0.90 1.26 -26.32
N VAL A 277 1.14 2.07 -25.29
CA VAL A 277 0.41 1.97 -24.01
C VAL A 277 -1.08 2.25 -24.22
N ARG A 278 -1.45 3.34 -24.94
CA ARG A 278 -2.87 3.65 -25.24
C ARG A 278 -3.55 2.54 -26.03
N GLU A 279 -2.87 2.00 -27.05
CA GLU A 279 -3.40 0.91 -27.86
C GLU A 279 -3.70 -0.32 -26.99
N ALA A 280 -2.75 -0.73 -26.14
CA ALA A 280 -2.94 -1.88 -25.26
C ALA A 280 -4.04 -1.66 -24.21
N LEU A 281 -4.14 -0.43 -23.67
CA LEU A 281 -5.18 -0.05 -22.71
C LEU A 281 -6.58 0.00 -23.33
N SER A 282 -6.69 0.15 -24.65
CA SER A 282 -7.98 0.18 -25.36
C SER A 282 -8.70 -1.18 -25.38
N HIS A 283 -8.05 -2.25 -24.92
CA HIS A 283 -8.67 -3.57 -24.83
C HIS A 283 -9.95 -3.51 -23.96
N PRO A 284 -11.10 -4.01 -24.44
CA PRO A 284 -12.41 -3.77 -23.80
C PRO A 284 -12.54 -4.40 -22.40
N ARG A 285 -11.70 -5.40 -22.10
CA ARG A 285 -11.61 -6.06 -20.78
C ARG A 285 -10.37 -5.69 -19.98
N CYS A 286 -9.66 -4.62 -20.37
CA CYS A 286 -8.50 -4.16 -19.61
C CYS A 286 -8.94 -3.71 -18.20
N LYS A 287 -8.23 -4.18 -17.17
CA LYS A 287 -8.51 -3.88 -15.77
C LYS A 287 -7.46 -3.01 -15.08
N LEU A 288 -6.23 -2.97 -15.59
CA LEU A 288 -5.15 -2.16 -15.00
C LEU A 288 -3.92 -2.08 -15.91
N LEU A 289 -3.06 -1.09 -15.61
CA LEU A 289 -1.67 -1.05 -16.05
C LEU A 289 -0.75 -1.38 -14.87
N TRP A 290 0.21 -2.30 -15.07
CA TRP A 290 1.20 -2.69 -14.08
C TRP A 290 2.62 -2.26 -14.48
N VAL A 291 3.31 -1.52 -13.63
CA VAL A 291 4.71 -1.11 -13.84
C VAL A 291 5.55 -1.25 -12.57
N GLU A 292 6.87 -1.19 -12.71
CA GLU A 292 7.81 -0.98 -11.60
C GLU A 292 8.25 0.49 -11.58
N SER A 293 8.32 1.11 -10.41
CA SER A 293 8.83 2.49 -10.27
C SER A 293 10.29 2.60 -10.70
N LEU A 294 11.11 1.67 -10.20
CA LEU A 294 12.51 1.44 -10.48
C LEU A 294 12.68 -0.04 -10.81
N ALA A 295 12.82 -0.37 -12.10
CA ALA A 295 12.69 -1.73 -12.58
C ALA A 295 13.96 -2.57 -12.44
N ASN A 296 13.79 -3.83 -12.03
CA ASN A 296 14.84 -4.85 -11.97
C ASN A 296 15.08 -5.48 -13.36
N PRO A 297 16.33 -5.77 -13.78
CA PRO A 297 17.61 -5.50 -13.11
C PRO A 297 18.26 -4.17 -13.51
N GLY A 298 17.76 -3.51 -14.55
CA GLY A 298 18.45 -2.39 -15.21
C GLY A 298 18.42 -1.06 -14.45
N GLY A 299 17.62 -0.90 -13.39
CA GLY A 299 17.45 0.40 -12.73
C GLY A 299 16.69 1.41 -13.59
N VAL A 300 15.77 0.93 -14.43
CA VAL A 300 14.97 1.73 -15.35
C VAL A 300 13.85 2.45 -14.59
N ILE A 301 13.65 3.74 -14.85
CA ILE A 301 12.64 4.54 -14.14
C ILE A 301 11.43 4.79 -15.02
N SER A 302 10.27 4.34 -14.56
CA SER A 302 8.98 4.54 -15.23
C SER A 302 8.51 5.98 -15.08
N ASP A 303 7.93 6.55 -16.14
CA ASP A 303 7.29 7.87 -16.10
C ASP A 303 5.88 7.77 -15.49
N ILE A 304 5.81 7.70 -14.15
CA ILE A 304 4.57 7.39 -13.42
C ILE A 304 3.46 8.41 -13.71
N GLU A 305 3.79 9.70 -13.77
CA GLU A 305 2.80 10.76 -14.02
C GLU A 305 2.20 10.65 -15.42
N MET A 306 3.03 10.40 -16.43
CA MET A 306 2.56 10.20 -17.81
C MET A 306 1.63 8.98 -17.89
N LEU A 307 2.04 7.85 -17.29
CA LEU A 307 1.25 6.63 -17.27
C LEU A 307 -0.06 6.78 -16.47
N SER A 308 -0.06 7.56 -15.40
CA SER A 308 -1.28 7.93 -14.66
C SER A 308 -2.26 8.68 -15.55
N GLY A 309 -1.77 9.59 -16.40
CA GLY A 309 -2.60 10.28 -17.40
C GLY A 309 -3.29 9.31 -18.35
N LEU A 310 -2.53 8.36 -18.94
CA LEU A 310 -3.07 7.38 -19.89
C LEU A 310 -4.08 6.40 -19.26
N THR A 311 -3.83 5.98 -18.02
CA THR A 311 -4.71 5.05 -17.31
C THR A 311 -6.02 5.71 -16.89
N LYS A 312 -5.99 6.99 -16.49
CA LYS A 312 -7.19 7.80 -16.27
C LYS A 312 -8.03 7.96 -17.54
N GLU A 313 -7.40 8.23 -18.69
CA GLU A 313 -8.10 8.26 -19.99
C GLU A 313 -8.80 6.94 -20.31
N ALA A 314 -8.18 5.80 -19.95
CA ALA A 314 -8.74 4.46 -20.16
C ALA A 314 -9.72 3.99 -19.05
N GLY A 315 -9.87 4.76 -17.96
CA GLY A 315 -10.67 4.41 -16.80
C GLY A 315 -10.23 3.09 -16.15
N VAL A 316 -8.93 2.87 -15.99
CA VAL A 316 -8.36 1.72 -15.26
C VAL A 316 -7.33 2.21 -14.24
N PRO A 317 -7.12 1.51 -13.11
CA PRO A 317 -6.10 1.89 -12.13
C PRO A 317 -4.67 1.66 -12.65
N LEU A 318 -3.75 2.49 -12.16
CA LEU A 318 -2.30 2.28 -12.28
C LEU A 318 -1.76 1.56 -11.03
N ALA A 319 -1.19 0.37 -11.22
CA ALA A 319 -0.49 -0.38 -10.18
C ALA A 319 1.03 -0.25 -10.35
N VAL A 320 1.72 0.18 -9.29
CA VAL A 320 3.17 0.39 -9.29
C VAL A 320 3.83 -0.49 -8.25
N ASP A 321 4.68 -1.42 -8.68
CA ASP A 321 5.60 -2.12 -7.79
C ASP A 321 6.74 -1.16 -7.39
N ASN A 322 6.79 -0.83 -6.11
CA ASN A 322 7.70 0.15 -5.52
C ASN A 322 8.80 -0.51 -4.66
N THR A 323 9.05 -1.81 -4.87
CA THR A 323 9.98 -2.60 -4.06
C THR A 323 11.41 -2.03 -4.03
N MET A 324 11.95 -1.64 -5.20
CA MET A 324 13.35 -1.21 -5.32
C MET A 324 13.59 0.23 -4.88
N ALA A 325 12.65 1.14 -5.16
CA ALA A 325 12.75 2.52 -4.71
C ALA A 325 12.37 2.67 -3.24
N THR A 326 11.43 1.85 -2.75
CA THR A 326 10.81 1.97 -1.42
C THR A 326 10.05 3.30 -1.25
N PRO A 327 9.22 3.43 -0.20
CA PRO A 327 8.59 4.72 0.13
C PRO A 327 9.60 5.83 0.47
N ALA A 328 10.87 5.48 0.74
CA ALA A 328 11.91 6.44 1.08
C ALA A 328 12.44 7.20 -0.13
N LEU A 329 12.46 6.59 -1.32
CA LEU A 329 12.97 7.24 -2.54
C LEU A 329 11.84 7.67 -3.46
N CYS A 330 10.78 6.87 -3.60
CA CYS A 330 9.63 7.19 -4.44
C CYS A 330 8.33 7.03 -3.67
N GLN A 331 7.40 7.97 -3.83
CA GLN A 331 6.01 7.82 -3.39
C GLN A 331 5.11 7.85 -4.65
N PRO A 332 4.87 6.70 -5.31
CA PRO A 332 4.15 6.63 -6.59
C PRO A 332 2.76 7.27 -6.55
N GLY A 333 2.08 7.22 -5.40
CA GLY A 333 0.78 7.86 -5.21
C GLY A 333 0.80 9.38 -5.44
N ALA A 334 1.90 10.06 -5.11
CA ALA A 334 2.06 11.49 -5.39
C ALA A 334 2.11 11.82 -6.89
N PHE A 335 2.38 10.81 -7.71
CA PHE A 335 2.41 10.89 -9.18
C PHE A 335 1.20 10.19 -9.83
N GLY A 336 0.18 9.83 -9.03
CA GLY A 336 -1.10 9.34 -9.51
C GLY A 336 -1.17 7.82 -9.73
N ALA A 337 -0.32 7.03 -9.06
CA ALA A 337 -0.58 5.60 -8.89
C ALA A 337 -1.80 5.37 -7.98
N ASP A 338 -2.62 4.37 -8.29
CA ASP A 338 -3.81 4.01 -7.51
C ASP A 338 -3.52 2.86 -6.54
N LEU A 339 -2.63 1.95 -6.95
CA LEU A 339 -2.16 0.83 -6.13
C LEU A 339 -0.64 0.82 -6.09
N VAL A 340 -0.07 0.58 -4.91
CA VAL A 340 1.37 0.40 -4.73
C VAL A 340 1.67 -0.98 -4.17
N VAL A 341 2.63 -1.69 -4.76
CA VAL A 341 2.95 -3.07 -4.38
C VAL A 341 4.39 -3.17 -3.92
N HIS A 342 4.63 -3.97 -2.89
CA HIS A 342 5.95 -4.21 -2.33
C HIS A 342 6.20 -5.70 -2.13
N SER A 343 7.43 -6.12 -2.42
CA SER A 343 8.05 -7.24 -1.72
C SER A 343 8.70 -6.72 -0.44
N THR A 344 8.05 -6.88 0.71
CA THR A 344 8.60 -6.45 2.00
C THR A 344 9.88 -7.19 2.38
N THR A 345 10.09 -8.34 1.74
CA THR A 345 11.30 -9.17 1.78
C THR A 345 12.60 -8.40 1.52
N LYS A 346 12.52 -7.35 0.69
CA LYS A 346 13.69 -6.62 0.20
C LYS A 346 14.05 -5.50 1.17
N PHE A 347 14.15 -4.26 0.70
CA PHE A 347 14.62 -3.12 1.49
C PHE A 347 13.78 -2.79 2.72
N LEU A 348 12.48 -3.13 2.74
CA LEU A 348 11.62 -2.89 3.90
C LEU A 348 12.05 -3.73 5.11
N SER A 349 12.29 -5.04 4.93
CA SER A 349 12.94 -5.87 5.95
C SER A 349 14.43 -5.55 6.08
N GLY A 350 15.14 -5.38 4.96
CA GLY A 350 16.53 -4.92 4.88
C GLY A 350 17.60 -5.94 5.28
N ASN A 351 17.23 -7.02 5.97
CA ASN A 351 18.19 -7.89 6.65
C ASN A 351 18.21 -9.33 6.12
N GLY A 352 17.51 -9.61 5.02
CA GLY A 352 17.52 -10.93 4.38
C GLY A 352 16.87 -12.04 5.21
N THR A 353 16.00 -11.70 6.18
CA THR A 353 15.46 -12.67 7.15
C THR A 353 14.01 -13.04 6.96
N SER A 354 13.20 -12.16 6.36
CA SER A 354 11.74 -12.25 6.47
C SER A 354 11.08 -12.10 5.11
N LEU A 355 10.45 -13.17 4.64
CA LEU A 355 9.66 -13.15 3.40
C LEU A 355 8.31 -12.49 3.67
N GLY A 356 7.89 -11.62 2.75
CA GLY A 356 6.62 -10.93 2.83
C GLY A 356 6.33 -10.05 1.61
N GLY A 357 5.09 -9.62 1.51
CA GLY A 357 4.60 -8.67 0.51
C GLY A 357 3.54 -7.76 1.08
N CYS A 358 3.22 -6.69 0.36
CA CYS A 358 2.17 -5.76 0.72
C CYS A 358 1.58 -5.12 -0.55
N VAL A 359 0.26 -4.98 -0.60
CA VAL A 359 -0.41 -4.06 -1.54
C VAL A 359 -1.01 -2.91 -0.72
N VAL A 360 -0.75 -1.69 -1.16
CA VAL A 360 -1.28 -0.45 -0.60
C VAL A 360 -2.28 0.10 -1.59
N ASP A 361 -3.48 0.37 -1.09
CA ASP A 361 -4.53 1.08 -1.81
C ASP A 361 -4.41 2.57 -1.51
N MET A 362 -4.26 3.40 -2.54
CA MET A 362 -4.17 4.84 -2.37
C MET A 362 -5.54 5.47 -2.07
N GLY A 363 -6.64 4.76 -2.32
CA GLY A 363 -8.00 5.28 -2.18
C GLY A 363 -8.35 6.35 -3.22
N SER A 364 -7.55 6.49 -4.28
CA SER A 364 -7.69 7.52 -5.31
C SER A 364 -8.59 7.12 -6.48
N PHE A 365 -8.72 5.82 -6.74
CA PHE A 365 -9.55 5.33 -7.85
C PHE A 365 -11.02 5.27 -7.44
N ASP A 366 -11.87 6.05 -8.12
CA ASP A 366 -13.31 6.00 -7.94
C ASP A 366 -13.90 4.81 -8.70
N TRP A 367 -14.16 3.72 -7.98
CA TRP A 367 -14.71 2.48 -8.54
C TRP A 367 -16.14 2.64 -9.10
N SER A 368 -16.87 3.71 -8.72
CA SER A 368 -18.19 4.04 -9.30
C SER A 368 -18.14 4.93 -10.53
N SER A 369 -16.99 5.52 -10.86
CA SER A 369 -16.84 6.39 -12.03
C SER A 369 -16.83 5.64 -13.37
N VAL A 370 -16.74 4.31 -13.33
CA VAL A 370 -16.73 3.40 -14.49
C VAL A 370 -17.95 2.48 -14.47
N PRO A 371 -18.32 1.84 -15.59
CA PRO A 371 -19.41 0.87 -15.61
C PRO A 371 -19.28 -0.20 -14.51
N ALA A 372 -20.38 -0.49 -13.80
CA ALA A 372 -20.39 -1.36 -12.63
C ALA A 372 -20.02 -2.84 -12.93
N ASP A 373 -19.99 -3.24 -14.19
CA ASP A 373 -19.52 -4.54 -14.67
C ASP A 373 -18.00 -4.55 -14.95
N LYS A 374 -17.32 -3.39 -14.88
CA LYS A 374 -15.87 -3.30 -15.05
C LYS A 374 -15.11 -3.82 -13.83
N PHE A 375 -15.61 -3.67 -12.60
CA PHE A 375 -14.94 -4.21 -11.40
C PHE A 375 -15.95 -4.90 -10.46
N PRO A 376 -16.62 -5.98 -10.91
CA PRO A 376 -17.78 -6.54 -10.23
C PRO A 376 -17.48 -6.97 -8.78
N SER A 377 -16.26 -7.44 -8.49
CA SER A 377 -15.82 -7.77 -7.13
C SER A 377 -15.93 -6.61 -6.13
N LEU A 378 -15.89 -5.37 -6.61
CA LEU A 378 -15.98 -4.17 -5.77
C LEU A 378 -17.35 -3.48 -5.90
N THR A 379 -17.97 -3.55 -7.08
CA THR A 379 -19.16 -2.74 -7.43
C THR A 379 -20.46 -3.55 -7.52
N GLN A 380 -20.44 -4.86 -7.37
CA GLN A 380 -21.63 -5.72 -7.36
C GLN A 380 -21.82 -6.44 -6.01
N PRO A 381 -23.05 -6.92 -5.71
CA PRO A 381 -23.33 -7.68 -4.50
C PRO A 381 -22.49 -8.96 -4.38
N GLU A 382 -21.78 -9.13 -3.26
CA GLU A 382 -20.95 -10.31 -2.96
C GLU A 382 -21.77 -11.38 -2.23
N PRO A 383 -22.03 -12.56 -2.83
CA PRO A 383 -22.81 -13.63 -2.20
C PRO A 383 -22.20 -14.14 -0.89
N GLY A 384 -20.86 -14.18 -0.80
CA GLY A 384 -20.11 -14.59 0.39
C GLY A 384 -20.23 -13.62 1.57
N TYR A 385 -20.86 -12.45 1.37
CA TYR A 385 -21.15 -11.43 2.38
C TYR A 385 -22.62 -10.95 2.31
N HIS A 386 -23.55 -11.87 2.04
CA HIS A 386 -25.00 -11.60 2.08
C HIS A 386 -25.47 -10.49 1.13
N GLY A 387 -24.82 -10.34 -0.02
CA GLY A 387 -25.18 -9.34 -1.03
C GLY A 387 -24.65 -7.93 -0.71
N LEU A 388 -23.66 -7.81 0.17
CA LEU A 388 -22.94 -6.58 0.41
C LEU A 388 -22.21 -6.12 -0.87
N THR A 389 -22.35 -4.85 -1.24
CA THR A 389 -21.51 -4.20 -2.26
C THR A 389 -20.34 -3.51 -1.56
N PHE A 390 -19.09 -3.87 -1.88
CA PHE A 390 -17.91 -3.34 -1.18
C PHE A 390 -17.75 -1.83 -1.35
N TRP A 391 -17.90 -1.30 -2.56
CA TRP A 391 -17.78 0.14 -2.83
C TRP A 391 -18.84 0.96 -2.08
N GLU A 392 -20.11 0.54 -2.14
CA GLU A 392 -21.20 1.23 -1.43
C GLU A 392 -20.99 1.23 0.10
N SER A 393 -20.37 0.16 0.62
CA SER A 393 -20.22 -0.04 2.06
C SER A 393 -18.97 0.61 2.64
N PHE A 394 -17.88 0.66 1.87
CA PHE A 394 -16.55 1.04 2.37
C PHE A 394 -15.91 2.19 1.61
N GLY A 395 -16.47 2.65 0.48
CA GLY A 395 -15.91 3.73 -0.33
C GLY A 395 -14.44 3.49 -0.67
N ASP A 396 -13.59 4.46 -0.35
CA ASP A 396 -12.13 4.45 -0.59
C ASP A 396 -11.36 3.31 0.11
N LEU A 397 -12.03 2.47 0.92
CA LEU A 397 -11.49 1.26 1.55
C LEU A 397 -11.98 -0.05 0.90
N ALA A 398 -12.77 0.01 -0.17
CA ALA A 398 -13.39 -1.15 -0.78
C ALA A 398 -12.38 -2.19 -1.25
N PHE A 399 -11.32 -1.77 -1.96
CA PHE A 399 -10.30 -2.68 -2.46
C PHE A 399 -9.54 -3.34 -1.31
N THR A 400 -9.07 -2.56 -0.33
CA THR A 400 -8.35 -3.11 0.84
C THR A 400 -9.23 -4.11 1.60
N THR A 401 -10.49 -3.75 1.85
CA THR A 401 -11.41 -4.61 2.59
C THR A 401 -11.64 -5.92 1.82
N HIS A 402 -11.92 -5.86 0.52
CA HIS A 402 -12.05 -7.05 -0.33
C HIS A 402 -10.77 -7.90 -0.33
N ALA A 403 -9.60 -7.28 -0.42
CA ALA A 403 -8.31 -7.97 -0.40
C ALA A 403 -8.11 -8.78 0.91
N HIS A 404 -8.53 -8.28 2.07
CA HIS A 404 -8.53 -9.06 3.32
C HIS A 404 -9.66 -10.10 3.37
N THR A 405 -10.89 -9.67 3.12
CA THR A 405 -12.09 -10.47 3.44
C THR A 405 -12.43 -11.52 2.40
N VAL A 406 -11.90 -11.40 1.18
CA VAL A 406 -12.04 -12.37 0.10
C VAL A 406 -10.66 -12.86 -0.34
N GLY A 407 -9.74 -11.95 -0.67
CA GLY A 407 -8.39 -12.30 -1.15
C GLY A 407 -7.62 -13.19 -0.16
N LEU A 408 -7.32 -12.68 1.04
CA LEU A 408 -6.64 -13.47 2.07
C LEU A 408 -7.51 -14.61 2.60
N ARG A 409 -8.83 -14.40 2.74
CA ARG A 409 -9.75 -15.43 3.21
C ARG A 409 -9.77 -16.66 2.31
N ASP A 410 -9.78 -16.49 1.00
CA ASP A 410 -10.09 -17.61 0.10
C ASP A 410 -8.84 -18.13 -0.61
N LEU A 411 -7.81 -17.29 -0.83
CA LEU A 411 -6.52 -17.74 -1.35
C LEU A 411 -5.53 -18.15 -0.24
N GLY A 412 -5.64 -17.56 0.96
CA GLY A 412 -4.81 -17.90 2.12
C GLY A 412 -3.32 -17.50 2.12
N PRO A 413 -2.79 -16.55 1.33
CA PRO A 413 -1.37 -16.21 1.39
C PRO A 413 -1.05 -15.24 2.54
N THR A 414 -1.36 -15.63 3.78
CA THR A 414 -1.25 -14.80 4.98
C THR A 414 0.20 -14.64 5.44
N MET A 415 0.59 -13.42 5.82
CA MET A 415 1.88 -13.15 6.47
C MET A 415 1.91 -13.67 7.91
N ALA A 416 3.00 -14.34 8.31
CA ALA A 416 3.20 -14.75 9.69
C ALA A 416 3.48 -13.51 10.60
N PRO A 417 2.92 -13.45 11.83
CA PRO A 417 3.15 -12.32 12.75
C PRO A 417 4.64 -12.08 13.07
N MET A 418 5.45 -13.14 13.16
CA MET A 418 6.89 -13.02 13.33
C MET A 418 7.58 -12.30 12.16
N ASN A 419 7.19 -12.61 10.91
CA ASN A 419 7.75 -11.92 9.74
C ASN A 419 7.32 -10.44 9.71
N ALA A 420 6.09 -10.15 10.12
CA ALA A 420 5.62 -8.77 10.25
C ALA A 420 6.44 -7.99 11.29
N PHE A 421 6.67 -8.59 12.48
CA PHE A 421 7.48 -8.00 13.52
C PHE A 421 8.93 -7.73 13.08
N LEU A 422 9.59 -8.70 12.44
CA LEU A 422 10.94 -8.51 11.92
C LEU A 422 11.01 -7.43 10.83
N THR A 423 9.97 -7.33 10.00
CA THR A 423 9.86 -6.26 9.00
C THR A 423 9.63 -4.90 9.67
N LEU A 424 8.82 -4.82 10.74
CA LEU A 424 8.68 -3.61 11.55
C LEU A 424 10.04 -3.12 12.04
N LEU A 425 10.86 -4.01 12.64
CA LEU A 425 12.22 -3.65 13.06
C LEU A 425 13.09 -3.16 11.90
N GLY A 426 13.01 -3.81 10.74
CA GLY A 426 13.68 -3.36 9.52
C GLY A 426 13.28 -1.94 9.12
N THR A 427 11.98 -1.67 9.08
CA THR A 427 11.44 -0.37 8.63
C THR A 427 11.82 0.81 9.52
N GLU A 428 12.11 0.60 10.81
CA GLU A 428 12.57 1.67 11.72
C GLU A 428 13.86 2.33 11.23
N THR A 429 14.72 1.56 10.55
CA THR A 429 16.00 2.03 10.01
C THR A 429 15.96 2.26 8.50
N LEU A 430 14.79 2.15 7.86
CA LEU A 430 14.66 2.23 6.40
C LEU A 430 15.31 3.49 5.82
N ALA A 431 14.97 4.67 6.34
CA ALA A 431 15.50 5.94 5.83
C ALA A 431 17.04 5.98 5.91
N LEU A 432 17.60 5.61 7.07
CA LEU A 432 19.05 5.58 7.29
C LEU A 432 19.77 4.58 6.37
N ARG A 433 19.18 3.38 6.21
CA ARG A 433 19.74 2.35 5.32
C ARG A 433 19.67 2.79 3.86
N MET A 434 18.57 3.39 3.43
CA MET A 434 18.42 3.87 2.05
C MET A 434 19.41 4.98 1.71
N ASP A 435 19.67 5.92 2.63
CA ASP A 435 20.70 6.95 2.42
C ASP A 435 22.07 6.31 2.18
N ARG A 436 22.47 5.34 3.03
CA ARG A 436 23.76 4.63 2.87
C ARG A 436 23.80 3.76 1.62
N HIS A 437 22.72 3.05 1.30
CA HIS A 437 22.60 2.25 0.09
C HIS A 437 22.83 3.11 -1.17
N VAL A 438 22.17 4.27 -1.24
CA VAL A 438 22.31 5.21 -2.36
C VAL A 438 23.71 5.81 -2.43
N GLU A 439 24.24 6.27 -1.29
CA GLU A 439 25.59 6.84 -1.20
C GLU A 439 26.65 5.85 -1.73
N ASN A 440 26.60 4.61 -1.23
CA ASN A 440 27.51 3.56 -1.65
C ASN A 440 27.33 3.21 -3.13
N ALA A 441 26.08 3.07 -3.59
CA ALA A 441 25.79 2.74 -4.98
C ALA A 441 26.30 3.79 -5.96
N SER A 442 26.16 5.07 -5.64
CA SER A 442 26.72 6.17 -6.44
C SER A 442 28.24 6.06 -6.57
N LYS A 443 28.95 5.88 -5.45
CA LYS A 443 30.43 5.71 -5.45
C LYS A 443 30.87 4.49 -6.27
N VAL A 444 30.19 3.35 -6.09
CA VAL A 444 30.51 2.11 -6.80
C VAL A 444 30.21 2.26 -8.30
N ALA A 445 29.07 2.85 -8.68
CA ALA A 445 28.72 3.06 -10.08
C ALA A 445 29.74 3.98 -10.79
N THR A 446 30.15 5.08 -10.16
CA THR A 446 31.20 5.97 -10.69
C THR A 446 32.55 5.25 -10.82
N PHE A 447 32.93 4.42 -9.84
CA PHE A 447 34.14 3.61 -9.94
C PHE A 447 34.09 2.64 -11.13
N LEU A 448 32.94 1.96 -11.33
CA LEU A 448 32.73 1.01 -12.43
C LEU A 448 32.78 1.70 -13.81
N GLU A 449 32.20 2.90 -13.95
CA GLU A 449 32.23 3.66 -15.21
C GLU A 449 33.66 4.02 -15.65
N ALA A 450 34.60 4.10 -14.71
CA ALA A 450 36.01 4.36 -14.97
C ALA A 450 36.87 3.09 -15.20
N GLN A 451 36.33 1.87 -15.05
CA GLN A 451 37.12 0.64 -15.17
C GLN A 451 37.35 0.23 -16.64
N PRO A 452 38.60 -0.06 -17.07
CA PRO A 452 38.89 -0.52 -18.43
C PRO A 452 38.15 -1.80 -18.85
N GLU A 453 37.86 -2.70 -17.92
CA GLU A 453 37.18 -3.98 -18.14
C GLU A 453 35.66 -3.82 -18.36
N VAL A 454 35.10 -2.69 -17.91
CA VAL A 454 33.65 -2.40 -17.96
C VAL A 454 33.30 -1.73 -19.29
N ALA A 455 32.25 -2.23 -19.93
CA ALA A 455 31.73 -1.72 -21.20
C ALA A 455 30.67 -0.62 -21.00
N TRP A 456 29.82 -0.78 -19.99
CA TRP A 456 28.72 0.14 -19.69
C TRP A 456 28.21 -0.06 -18.24
N VAL A 457 27.53 0.95 -17.69
CA VAL A 457 26.89 0.93 -16.36
C VAL A 457 25.47 1.49 -16.49
N SER A 458 24.47 0.83 -15.91
CA SER A 458 23.04 1.20 -16.05
C SER A 458 22.47 2.02 -14.88
N TYR A 459 23.32 2.58 -14.02
CA TYR A 459 22.84 3.27 -12.81
C TYR A 459 22.19 4.61 -13.16
N ALA A 460 20.90 4.77 -12.83
CA ALA A 460 20.13 5.98 -13.13
C ALA A 460 20.61 7.24 -12.39
N GLY A 461 21.50 7.11 -11.41
CA GLY A 461 22.14 8.24 -10.73
C GLY A 461 23.35 8.83 -11.47
N LEU A 462 23.83 8.19 -12.54
CA LEU A 462 24.90 8.73 -13.39
C LEU A 462 24.32 9.72 -14.40
N GLU A 463 25.01 10.85 -14.64
CA GLU A 463 24.60 11.84 -15.65
C GLU A 463 24.58 11.28 -17.08
N SER A 464 25.37 10.23 -17.33
CA SER A 464 25.41 9.49 -18.60
C SER A 464 24.15 8.64 -18.84
N SER A 465 23.33 8.40 -17.81
CA SER A 465 22.13 7.58 -17.91
C SER A 465 21.00 8.31 -18.63
N SER A 466 20.31 7.62 -19.53
CA SER A 466 19.07 8.11 -20.16
C SER A 466 17.94 8.36 -19.15
N TYR A 467 18.03 7.78 -17.95
CA TYR A 467 17.05 7.93 -16.88
C TYR A 467 17.43 9.00 -15.84
N TYR A 468 18.56 9.69 -15.99
CA TYR A 468 19.06 10.67 -15.00
C TYR A 468 18.01 11.73 -14.65
N THR A 469 17.43 12.38 -15.66
CA THR A 469 16.39 13.41 -15.45
C THR A 469 15.16 12.85 -14.73
N ARG A 470 14.74 11.61 -15.06
CA ARG A 470 13.62 10.96 -14.39
C ARG A 470 13.96 10.59 -12.95
N ALA A 471 15.19 10.18 -12.67
CA ALA A 471 15.68 9.91 -11.32
C ALA A 471 15.59 11.17 -10.45
N GLN A 472 16.02 12.33 -10.95
CA GLN A 472 15.90 13.59 -10.22
C GLN A 472 14.45 13.96 -9.88
N LYS A 473 13.50 13.63 -10.77
CA LYS A 473 12.06 13.90 -10.55
C LYS A 473 11.43 12.93 -9.57
N TYR A 474 11.57 11.63 -9.81
CA TYR A 474 10.83 10.58 -9.12
C TYR A 474 11.54 10.03 -7.88
N LEU A 475 12.87 10.20 -7.80
CA LEU A 475 13.74 9.68 -6.76
C LEU A 475 14.61 10.80 -6.16
N PRO A 476 14.03 11.83 -5.53
CA PRO A 476 14.77 13.02 -5.06
C PRO A 476 15.84 12.73 -3.99
N ARG A 477 15.80 11.54 -3.36
CA ARG A 477 16.82 11.06 -2.40
C ARG A 477 17.85 10.11 -3.04
N GLY A 478 17.81 9.92 -4.37
CA GLY A 478 18.79 9.18 -5.17
C GLY A 478 18.27 7.87 -5.77
N ALA A 479 19.01 7.34 -6.75
CA ALA A 479 18.55 6.33 -7.70
C ALA A 479 18.59 4.86 -7.21
N GLY A 480 18.35 4.63 -5.92
CA GLY A 480 18.44 3.31 -5.30
C GLY A 480 19.85 2.73 -5.31
N SER A 481 19.96 1.41 -5.06
CA SER A 481 21.24 0.70 -4.96
C SER A 481 21.36 -0.59 -5.76
N VAL A 482 20.41 -0.83 -6.66
CA VAL A 482 20.41 -1.99 -7.55
C VAL A 482 20.55 -1.50 -8.97
N PHE A 483 21.55 -2.00 -9.68
CA PHE A 483 21.82 -1.67 -11.07
C PHE A 483 22.65 -2.78 -11.73
N THR A 484 22.86 -2.69 -13.04
CA THR A 484 23.71 -3.60 -13.80
C THR A 484 24.91 -2.88 -14.42
N PHE A 485 25.93 -3.66 -14.75
CA PHE A 485 27.02 -3.23 -15.60
C PHE A 485 27.42 -4.37 -16.54
N GLY A 486 28.03 -4.02 -17.67
CA GLY A 486 28.50 -4.97 -18.68
C GLY A 486 30.01 -5.13 -18.68
N LEU A 487 30.51 -6.35 -18.80
CA LEU A 487 31.93 -6.67 -18.93
C LEU A 487 32.33 -6.88 -20.39
N LYS A 488 33.41 -6.25 -20.84
CA LYS A 488 33.93 -6.39 -22.22
C LYS A 488 34.31 -7.83 -22.57
N GLY A 489 34.74 -8.62 -21.59
CA GLY A 489 35.09 -10.04 -21.76
C GLY A 489 33.91 -11.00 -21.76
N GLY A 490 32.66 -10.50 -21.74
CA GLY A 490 31.44 -11.29 -21.82
C GLY A 490 31.32 -12.36 -20.73
N TYR A 491 30.75 -13.52 -21.10
CA TYR A 491 30.36 -14.59 -20.18
C TYR A 491 31.50 -15.04 -19.24
N LYS A 492 32.68 -15.30 -19.81
CA LYS A 492 33.81 -15.81 -19.02
C LYS A 492 34.29 -14.79 -18.00
N ALA A 493 34.39 -13.52 -18.40
CA ALA A 493 34.73 -12.43 -17.49
C ALA A 493 33.66 -12.27 -16.40
N GLY A 494 32.37 -12.42 -16.74
CA GLY A 494 31.29 -12.38 -15.75
C GLY A 494 31.36 -13.49 -14.72
N VAL A 495 31.69 -14.73 -15.13
CA VAL A 495 31.95 -15.85 -14.21
C VAL A 495 33.16 -15.56 -13.33
N ASP A 496 34.29 -15.18 -13.93
CA ASP A 496 35.53 -14.90 -13.19
C ASP A 496 35.34 -13.78 -12.18
N PHE A 497 34.61 -12.73 -12.55
CA PHE A 497 34.32 -11.62 -11.65
C PHE A 497 33.57 -12.11 -10.41
N VAL A 498 32.44 -12.81 -10.56
CA VAL A 498 31.62 -13.21 -9.41
C VAL A 498 32.27 -14.30 -8.55
N GLU A 499 33.05 -15.20 -9.14
CA GLU A 499 33.78 -16.24 -8.39
C GLU A 499 34.96 -15.70 -7.56
N ASN A 500 35.48 -14.52 -7.91
CA ASN A 500 36.60 -13.89 -7.22
C ASN A 500 36.21 -12.75 -6.28
N LEU A 501 34.92 -12.55 -5.99
CA LEU A 501 34.45 -11.66 -4.92
C LEU A 501 34.57 -12.38 -3.57
N HIS A 502 35.03 -11.67 -2.53
CA HIS A 502 35.20 -12.20 -1.17
C HIS A 502 34.30 -11.52 -0.14
N LEU A 503 33.95 -10.25 -0.38
CA LEU A 503 33.02 -9.49 0.46
C LEU A 503 31.61 -9.53 -0.11
N VAL A 504 31.48 -9.23 -1.40
CA VAL A 504 30.19 -9.18 -2.09
C VAL A 504 29.68 -10.60 -2.33
N SER A 505 28.49 -10.90 -1.81
CA SER A 505 27.93 -12.25 -1.85
C SER A 505 27.31 -12.59 -3.20
N HIS A 506 27.68 -13.73 -3.80
CA HIS A 506 27.03 -14.26 -5.01
C HIS A 506 25.68 -14.90 -4.67
N VAL A 507 24.58 -14.17 -4.88
CA VAL A 507 23.23 -14.65 -4.53
C VAL A 507 22.13 -13.98 -5.37
N ALA A 508 21.03 -14.70 -5.60
CA ALA A 508 19.88 -14.22 -6.33
C ALA A 508 18.92 -13.32 -5.51
N ASN A 509 19.42 -12.61 -4.48
CA ASN A 509 18.65 -11.68 -3.65
C ASN A 509 19.02 -10.21 -3.95
N LEU A 510 18.28 -9.25 -3.36
CA LEU A 510 18.57 -7.81 -3.41
C LEU A 510 18.01 -7.10 -2.17
N GLY A 511 18.48 -5.87 -1.92
CA GLY A 511 17.96 -5.00 -0.85
C GLY A 511 18.32 -5.45 0.56
N ASP A 512 19.44 -6.17 0.67
CA ASP A 512 20.02 -6.61 1.92
C ASP A 512 21.07 -5.60 2.40
N SER A 513 21.25 -5.47 3.71
CA SER A 513 22.41 -4.87 4.37
C SER A 513 23.77 -5.27 3.80
N ARG A 514 23.91 -6.50 3.28
CA ARG A 514 25.12 -7.00 2.63
C ARG A 514 25.09 -6.72 1.14
N SER A 515 26.24 -6.35 0.57
CA SER A 515 26.41 -6.20 -0.86
C SER A 515 26.30 -7.55 -1.57
N LEU A 516 25.49 -7.61 -2.63
CA LEU A 516 25.19 -8.83 -3.38
C LEU A 516 25.51 -8.64 -4.86
N ALA A 517 26.02 -9.70 -5.50
CA ALA A 517 26.27 -9.75 -6.93
C ALA A 517 25.61 -10.98 -7.55
N LEU A 518 25.25 -10.88 -8.82
CA LEU A 518 24.76 -11.99 -9.62
C LEU A 518 25.18 -11.81 -11.07
N HIS A 519 25.80 -12.84 -11.65
CA HIS A 519 25.91 -12.99 -13.10
C HIS A 519 24.70 -13.80 -13.60
N PRO A 520 23.66 -13.16 -14.19
CA PRO A 520 22.39 -13.83 -14.45
C PRO A 520 22.52 -14.98 -15.46
N ALA A 521 23.33 -14.79 -16.52
CA ALA A 521 23.53 -15.76 -17.59
C ALA A 521 24.13 -17.08 -17.09
N SER A 522 25.08 -17.04 -16.15
CA SER A 522 25.67 -18.25 -15.57
C SER A 522 24.87 -18.87 -14.42
N THR A 523 23.90 -18.14 -13.87
CA THR A 523 23.13 -18.55 -12.71
C THR A 523 21.64 -18.70 -13.05
N THR A 524 20.84 -17.66 -12.80
CA THR A 524 19.38 -17.68 -12.87
C THR A 524 18.80 -17.93 -14.28
N HIS A 525 19.53 -17.57 -15.33
CA HIS A 525 19.06 -17.64 -16.72
C HIS A 525 19.87 -18.65 -17.55
N ARG A 526 20.64 -19.52 -16.88
CA ARG A 526 21.51 -20.53 -17.52
C ARG A 526 20.75 -21.51 -18.43
N GLN A 527 19.46 -21.71 -18.20
CA GLN A 527 18.62 -22.61 -18.98
C GLN A 527 18.03 -21.97 -20.25
N LEU A 528 18.18 -20.65 -20.44
CA LEU A 528 17.65 -19.93 -21.59
C LEU A 528 18.66 -19.92 -22.74
N SER A 529 18.16 -19.82 -23.98
CA SER A 529 19.01 -19.57 -25.16
C SER A 529 19.65 -18.19 -25.08
N ASP A 530 20.68 -17.94 -25.89
CA ASP A 530 21.42 -16.67 -25.90
C ASP A 530 20.50 -15.50 -26.33
N GLU A 531 19.62 -15.74 -27.29
CA GLU A 531 18.63 -14.74 -27.74
C GLU A 531 17.62 -14.44 -26.62
N GLN A 532 17.18 -15.48 -25.89
CA GLN A 532 16.25 -15.33 -24.77
C GLN A 532 16.90 -14.59 -23.59
N ARG A 533 18.18 -14.86 -23.30
CA ARG A 533 18.97 -14.14 -22.28
C ARG A 533 19.11 -12.66 -22.63
N THR A 534 19.46 -12.37 -23.87
CA THR A 534 19.60 -10.99 -24.37
C THR A 534 18.27 -10.24 -24.29
N ALA A 535 17.18 -10.87 -24.75
CA ALA A 535 15.84 -10.28 -24.68
C ALA A 535 15.36 -10.03 -23.23
N ALA A 536 15.84 -10.80 -22.26
CA ALA A 536 15.54 -10.64 -20.84
C ALA A 536 16.47 -9.63 -20.12
N GLY A 537 17.37 -8.96 -20.83
CA GLY A 537 18.38 -8.08 -20.21
C GLY A 537 19.39 -8.83 -19.33
N ALA A 538 19.57 -10.12 -19.58
CA ALA A 538 20.42 -11.06 -18.86
C ALA A 538 21.53 -11.61 -19.76
N GLY A 539 22.06 -10.74 -20.65
CA GLY A 539 23.14 -11.06 -21.58
C GLY A 539 24.41 -11.55 -20.88
N ASP A 540 25.29 -12.15 -21.67
CA ASP A 540 26.51 -12.79 -21.21
C ASP A 540 27.50 -11.83 -20.52
N ASP A 541 27.42 -10.54 -20.80
CA ASP A 541 28.24 -9.50 -20.19
C ASP A 541 27.67 -8.94 -18.89
N VAL A 542 26.40 -9.23 -18.57
CA VAL A 542 25.64 -8.53 -17.53
C VAL A 542 25.97 -9.03 -16.13
N ILE A 543 26.42 -8.13 -15.26
CA ILE A 543 26.45 -8.34 -13.81
C ILE A 543 25.40 -7.45 -13.15
N ARG A 544 24.59 -8.02 -12.27
CA ARG A 544 23.68 -7.27 -11.39
C ARG A 544 24.32 -7.10 -10.02
N LEU A 545 24.28 -5.88 -9.51
CA LEU A 545 24.72 -5.52 -8.17
C LEU A 545 23.52 -5.07 -7.32
N SER A 546 23.55 -5.39 -6.04
CA SER A 546 22.72 -4.83 -4.99
C SER A 546 23.65 -4.34 -3.90
N ILE A 547 23.92 -3.05 -3.87
CA ILE A 547 24.94 -2.47 -2.99
C ILE A 547 24.41 -2.34 -1.56
N GLY A 548 25.18 -2.86 -0.61
CA GLY A 548 24.87 -2.94 0.81
C GLY A 548 25.32 -1.73 1.62
N LEU A 549 25.54 -1.96 2.91
CA LEU A 549 25.81 -0.94 3.94
C LEU A 549 27.26 -0.94 4.42
N GLU A 550 28.13 -1.76 3.82
CA GLU A 550 29.57 -1.76 4.07
C GLU A 550 30.20 -0.39 3.75
N THR A 551 31.49 -0.21 4.03
CA THR A 551 32.19 0.97 3.49
C THR A 551 32.28 0.84 1.97
N ALA A 552 32.09 1.95 1.26
CA ALA A 552 32.20 1.93 -0.21
C ALA A 552 33.63 1.54 -0.65
N GLU A 553 34.63 1.92 0.14
CA GLU A 553 36.03 1.62 -0.09
C GLU A 553 36.31 0.11 -0.06
N ASP A 554 35.73 -0.63 0.90
CA ASP A 554 35.90 -2.08 0.98
C ASP A 554 35.19 -2.80 -0.17
N ILE A 555 33.98 -2.35 -0.54
CA ILE A 555 33.25 -2.89 -1.70
C ILE A 555 34.07 -2.69 -2.98
N ILE A 556 34.58 -1.48 -3.20
CA ILE A 556 35.42 -1.16 -4.36
C ILE A 556 36.73 -1.96 -4.33
N SER A 557 37.34 -2.16 -3.15
CA SER A 557 38.56 -2.97 -3.01
C SER A 557 38.32 -4.43 -3.39
N ASP A 558 37.19 -5.01 -2.99
CA ASP A 558 36.78 -6.37 -3.39
C ASP A 558 36.57 -6.47 -4.90
N MET A 559 35.91 -5.48 -5.50
CA MET A 559 35.72 -5.44 -6.96
C MET A 559 37.05 -5.27 -7.71
N LYS A 560 37.98 -4.43 -7.24
CA LYS A 560 39.33 -4.30 -7.82
C LYS A 560 40.08 -5.63 -7.78
N HIS A 561 39.97 -6.37 -6.68
CA HIS A 561 40.53 -7.71 -6.60
C HIS A 561 39.91 -8.64 -7.66
N ALA A 562 38.58 -8.70 -7.75
CA ALA A 562 37.88 -9.51 -8.75
C ALA A 562 38.28 -9.14 -10.19
N PHE A 563 38.36 -7.85 -10.54
CA PHE A 563 38.83 -7.39 -11.84
C PHE A 563 40.26 -7.87 -12.15
N SER A 564 41.17 -7.85 -11.17
CA SER A 564 42.55 -8.33 -11.35
C SER A 564 42.67 -9.82 -11.68
N LYS A 565 41.58 -10.59 -11.49
CA LYS A 565 41.49 -12.03 -11.78
C LYS A 565 40.84 -12.33 -13.12
N ILE A 566 40.24 -11.34 -13.78
CA ILE A 566 39.69 -11.50 -15.12
C ILE A 566 40.86 -11.68 -16.09
N VAL A 567 40.94 -12.86 -16.70
CA VAL A 567 41.95 -13.16 -17.70
C VAL A 567 41.63 -12.34 -18.96
N GLN A 568 42.51 -11.41 -19.32
CA GLN A 568 42.40 -10.72 -20.60
C GLN A 568 42.69 -11.73 -21.72
N VAL A 569 41.68 -12.00 -22.57
CA VAL A 569 41.79 -12.87 -23.75
C VAL A 569 42.27 -12.06 -24.95
#